data_AF-A0A379E7R1-F1
#
_entry.id   AF-A0A379E7R1-F1
#
_cell.length_a   1.000
_cell.length_b   1.000
_cell.length_c   1.000
_cell.angle_alpha   90.00
_cell.angle_beta   90.00
_cell.angle_gamma   90.00
#
_symmetry.space_group_name_H-M   'P 1'
#
loop_
_entity.id
_entity.type
_entity.pdbx_description
1 polymer ?
#
loop_
_entity_poly.entity_id
_entity_poly.type
_entity_poly.pdbx_seq_one_letter_code
_entity_poly.pdbx_strand_id
1 'polypeptide(L)'
;MICMRCNSNTQTVNVFGLFVILLTMISCTSVKEDPISMTLSETKLTYAKDGGSKIVNVLGNAEEEITWSELPGGIEIVKDGNDLTITAASNPTPYEWEKEIFIIRGGISVPLLIKQKAGDVHIDTDEKELELSNRAGSKYSIPIKTNAKEITIKEKVSWVEASLSKDNILFITSTDNPSKEERSGKIVLMAEGKDFEISITQLGVPYIELSVSEITFPMEGGEKKIRFKMNRSMEALEGTIRKNDEISVHVSFKESTIIVKTARTFRKKEMIWDIPIGFVDEYGETKNQILRVKQAPDTREEDLKKILEEFYYAMDGKHWKNNTNWLSNKSPDEWYGIIYDDWNGIVSINLQDNGLKGTIPASFYELKSISRINLAKNDIRSDLSPNFAKLTSLTSLQLNDNNITGVIPKELEPLVDKGVFLILRGNKLHGELPPAILKKAEGNRQVWLKFLCPQQEGYGFSNFGPDEF
;
A
#
# COMPACT_ATOMS: atom_id res chain seq x y z
N MET A 1 -93.51 -41.04 88.79
CA MET A 1 -94.72 -41.17 89.64
C MET A 1 -95.50 -42.38 89.14
N ILE A 2 -95.46 -43.47 89.92
CA ILE A 2 -96.47 -44.54 90.10
C ILE A 2 -96.81 -45.38 88.85
N CYS A 3 -96.51 -46.68 88.77
CA CYS A 3 -97.15 -47.83 89.45
C CYS A 3 -96.39 -49.10 88.99
N MET A 4 -96.20 -50.22 89.69
CA MET A 4 -96.68 -50.75 90.97
C MET A 4 -95.80 -52.01 91.26
N ARG A 5 -95.18 -52.10 92.44
CA ARG A 5 -95.50 -53.00 93.57
C ARG A 5 -94.88 -54.41 93.54
N CYS A 6 -94.01 -54.61 94.54
CA CYS A 6 -93.96 -55.67 95.58
C CYS A 6 -94.36 -57.12 95.17
N ASN A 7 -93.67 -58.17 95.61
CA ASN A 7 -93.24 -58.37 96.99
C ASN A 7 -92.29 -59.60 97.14
N SER A 8 -91.45 -59.51 98.17
CA SER A 8 -90.99 -60.58 99.08
C SER A 8 -90.41 -61.89 98.52
N ASN A 9 -89.08 -62.04 98.65
CA ASN A 9 -88.40 -63.01 99.54
C ASN A 9 -87.14 -63.64 98.94
N THR A 10 -86.10 -63.60 99.78
CA THR A 10 -84.92 -64.48 99.87
C THR A 10 -83.75 -64.33 98.89
N GLN A 11 -82.63 -63.90 99.49
CA GLN A 11 -81.25 -64.35 99.36
C GLN A 11 -80.37 -63.87 98.17
N THR A 12 -79.41 -63.00 98.55
CA THR A 12 -78.03 -62.81 98.04
C THR A 12 -77.67 -63.33 96.64
N VAL A 13 -77.06 -62.48 95.78
CA VAL A 13 -75.78 -62.73 95.07
C VAL A 13 -75.28 -61.47 94.31
N ASN A 14 -73.97 -61.21 94.50
CA ASN A 14 -72.91 -60.55 93.71
C ASN A 14 -73.10 -59.33 92.79
N VAL A 15 -72.23 -58.32 93.06
CA VAL A 15 -71.00 -57.92 92.30
C VAL A 15 -71.10 -57.87 90.77
N PHE A 16 -70.55 -56.78 90.18
CA PHE A 16 -70.42 -56.45 88.74
C PHE A 16 -71.45 -55.48 88.12
N GLY A 17 -71.94 -54.47 88.87
CA GLY A 17 -72.92 -53.51 88.36
C GLY A 17 -72.50 -52.03 88.27
N LEU A 18 -71.39 -51.62 88.89
CA LEU A 18 -71.06 -50.19 89.05
C LEU A 18 -69.79 -49.70 88.33
N PHE A 19 -69.16 -50.54 87.50
CA PHE A 19 -68.03 -50.14 86.64
C PHE A 19 -68.40 -49.97 85.14
N VAL A 20 -69.67 -50.20 84.75
CA VAL A 20 -70.09 -50.29 83.33
C VAL A 20 -70.84 -49.04 82.83
N ILE A 21 -71.15 -48.06 83.69
CA ILE A 21 -71.90 -46.86 83.29
C ILE A 21 -70.99 -45.62 83.09
N LEU A 22 -69.69 -45.70 83.40
CA LEU A 22 -68.70 -44.68 83.00
C LEU A 22 -67.90 -45.04 81.72
N LEU A 23 -68.26 -46.16 81.05
CA LEU A 23 -67.53 -46.71 79.90
C LEU A 23 -68.39 -46.89 78.63
N THR A 24 -69.61 -46.34 78.59
CA THR A 24 -70.51 -46.43 77.42
C THR A 24 -70.86 -45.06 76.80
N MET A 25 -70.16 -44.00 77.19
CA MET A 25 -70.18 -42.66 76.56
C MET A 25 -68.75 -42.19 76.18
N ILE A 26 -67.93 -43.11 75.68
CA ILE A 26 -66.88 -42.75 74.71
C ILE A 26 -67.26 -43.49 73.43
N SER A 27 -68.19 -42.87 72.71
CA SER A 27 -68.50 -43.18 71.33
C SER A 27 -67.22 -43.18 70.51
N CYS A 28 -67.09 -44.18 69.65
CA CYS A 28 -66.59 -44.06 68.28
C CYS A 28 -66.19 -42.62 67.88
N THR A 29 -64.90 -42.32 68.05
CA THR A 29 -64.21 -41.33 67.23
C THR A 29 -62.88 -41.96 66.83
N SER A 30 -62.94 -43.00 65.99
CA SER A 30 -61.82 -43.15 65.05
C SER A 30 -61.92 -41.94 64.14
N VAL A 31 -61.15 -40.91 64.43
CA VAL A 31 -60.81 -39.90 63.43
C VAL A 31 -60.24 -40.72 62.27
N LYS A 32 -61.00 -40.86 61.18
CA LYS A 32 -60.39 -41.26 59.91
C LYS A 32 -59.48 -40.09 59.58
N GLU A 33 -58.20 -40.22 59.89
CA GLU A 33 -57.19 -39.34 59.31
C GLU A 33 -57.36 -39.47 57.79
N ASP A 34 -57.58 -38.34 57.11
CA ASP A 34 -57.64 -38.32 55.66
C ASP A 34 -56.35 -38.97 55.14
N PRO A 35 -56.43 -39.90 54.16
CA PRO A 35 -55.23 -40.55 53.66
C PRO A 35 -54.22 -39.48 53.23
N ILE A 36 -52.98 -39.62 53.69
CA ILE A 36 -51.89 -38.70 53.33
C ILE A 36 -51.82 -38.66 51.81
N SER A 37 -51.90 -37.46 51.26
CA SER A 37 -51.99 -37.20 49.83
C SER A 37 -51.09 -36.02 49.45
N MET A 38 -50.54 -36.12 48.24
CA MET A 38 -49.75 -35.06 47.63
C MET A 38 -49.97 -35.11 46.11
N THR A 39 -50.19 -33.94 45.52
CA THR A 39 -50.34 -33.74 44.07
C THR A 39 -49.65 -32.43 43.68
N LEU A 40 -49.36 -32.27 42.39
CA LEU A 40 -48.79 -31.04 41.83
C LEU A 40 -49.84 -30.34 40.97
N SER A 41 -49.87 -29.00 41.00
CA SER A 41 -50.76 -28.22 40.13
C SER A 41 -50.51 -28.46 38.64
N GLU A 42 -49.27 -28.83 38.29
CA GLU A 42 -48.86 -29.22 36.94
C GLU A 42 -47.84 -30.35 37.06
N THR A 43 -48.01 -31.41 36.27
CA THR A 43 -47.11 -32.58 36.26
C THR A 43 -46.19 -32.61 35.03
N LYS A 44 -46.32 -31.62 34.13
CA LYS A 44 -45.46 -31.46 32.96
C LYS A 44 -45.14 -30.00 32.68
N LEU A 45 -43.87 -29.63 32.71
CA LEU A 45 -43.41 -28.29 32.34
C LEU A 45 -42.69 -28.33 31.00
N THR A 46 -43.11 -27.49 30.07
CA THR A 46 -42.39 -27.28 28.79
C THR A 46 -41.79 -25.87 28.74
N TYR A 47 -40.47 -25.79 28.53
CA TYR A 47 -39.71 -24.55 28.41
C TYR A 47 -39.28 -24.29 26.95
N ALA A 48 -39.14 -23.01 26.61
CA ALA A 48 -38.52 -22.57 25.35
C ALA A 48 -36.99 -22.76 25.40
N LYS A 49 -36.33 -22.60 24.24
CA LYS A 49 -34.88 -22.75 24.12
C LYS A 49 -34.10 -21.82 25.05
N ASP A 50 -34.57 -20.58 25.22
CA ASP A 50 -33.92 -19.55 26.04
C ASP A 50 -34.22 -19.72 27.55
N GLY A 51 -35.02 -20.73 27.92
CA GLY A 51 -35.39 -21.02 29.30
C GLY A 51 -36.62 -20.25 29.79
N GLY A 52 -36.65 -19.93 31.08
CA GLY A 52 -37.72 -19.20 31.75
C GLY A 52 -38.04 -19.76 33.13
N SER A 53 -39.02 -19.17 33.82
CA SER A 53 -39.45 -19.61 35.16
C SER A 53 -40.94 -19.93 35.17
N LYS A 54 -41.32 -20.98 35.92
CA LYS A 54 -42.70 -21.43 36.10
C LYS A 54 -42.93 -21.81 37.56
N ILE A 55 -44.15 -21.60 38.05
CA ILE A 55 -44.50 -21.91 39.44
C ILE A 55 -45.39 -23.16 39.46
N VAL A 56 -45.01 -24.16 40.26
CA VAL A 56 -45.80 -25.37 40.53
C VAL A 56 -46.17 -25.40 42.00
N ASN A 57 -47.46 -25.51 42.29
CA ASN A 57 -47.96 -25.57 43.66
C ASN A 57 -48.01 -27.04 44.12
N VAL A 58 -47.53 -27.33 45.32
CA VAL A 58 -47.66 -28.62 45.97
C VAL A 58 -48.95 -28.64 46.80
N LEU A 59 -49.91 -29.47 46.41
CA LEU A 59 -51.23 -29.56 47.02
C LEU A 59 -51.37 -30.89 47.77
N GLY A 60 -51.99 -30.87 48.95
CA GLY A 60 -52.24 -32.07 49.75
C GLY A 60 -52.11 -31.83 51.24
N ASN A 61 -52.29 -32.91 52.01
CA ASN A 61 -52.26 -32.93 53.48
C ASN A 61 -51.01 -33.63 54.04
N ALA A 62 -50.01 -33.95 53.20
CA ALA A 62 -48.74 -34.48 53.66
C ALA A 62 -47.97 -33.46 54.51
N GLU A 63 -47.65 -33.83 55.75
CA GLU A 63 -46.86 -33.03 56.68
C GLU A 63 -45.41 -33.48 56.63
N GLU A 64 -44.55 -32.64 56.06
CA GLU A 64 -43.08 -32.73 56.05
C GLU A 64 -42.52 -31.64 55.12
N GLU A 65 -41.20 -31.51 55.08
CA GLU A 65 -40.53 -30.59 54.17
C GLU A 65 -40.59 -31.08 52.71
N ILE A 66 -40.94 -30.18 51.78
CA ILE A 66 -40.86 -30.46 50.35
C ILE A 66 -39.38 -30.54 49.94
N THR A 67 -39.01 -31.68 49.36
CA THR A 67 -37.70 -31.97 48.76
C THR A 67 -37.90 -32.48 47.33
N TRP A 68 -36.81 -32.68 46.59
CA TRP A 68 -36.86 -33.19 45.22
C TRP A 68 -35.66 -34.06 44.87
N SER A 69 -35.79 -34.89 43.84
CA SER A 69 -34.70 -35.67 43.27
C SER A 69 -33.64 -34.78 42.58
N GLU A 70 -32.52 -35.38 42.17
CA GLU A 70 -31.47 -34.70 41.41
C GLU A 70 -32.04 -33.92 40.21
N LEU A 71 -31.63 -32.66 40.07
CA LEU A 71 -32.12 -31.79 39.02
C LEU A 71 -31.29 -31.94 37.72
N PRO A 72 -31.93 -31.90 36.55
CA PRO A 72 -31.21 -31.72 35.29
C PRO A 72 -30.34 -30.47 35.32
N GLY A 73 -29.17 -30.52 34.70
CA GLY A 73 -28.29 -29.35 34.57
C GLY A 73 -29.03 -28.17 33.94
N GLY A 74 -28.90 -26.99 34.54
CA GLY A 74 -29.61 -25.78 34.13
C GLY A 74 -31.04 -25.64 34.67
N ILE A 75 -31.52 -26.56 35.51
CA ILE A 75 -32.78 -26.43 36.25
C ILE A 75 -32.50 -26.06 37.71
N GLU A 76 -33.20 -25.05 38.21
CA GLU A 76 -33.18 -24.63 39.60
C GLU A 76 -34.60 -24.61 40.18
N ILE A 77 -34.75 -25.01 41.44
CA ILE A 77 -36.02 -24.93 42.17
C ILE A 77 -35.83 -24.05 43.40
N VAL A 78 -36.63 -23.00 43.50
CA VAL A 78 -36.75 -22.16 44.69
C VAL A 78 -38.11 -22.40 45.32
N LYS A 79 -38.10 -22.76 46.60
CA LYS A 79 -39.32 -23.04 47.38
C LYS A 79 -39.73 -21.82 48.19
N ASP A 80 -41.00 -21.44 48.09
CA ASP A 80 -41.65 -20.49 48.99
C ASP A 80 -42.98 -21.10 49.49
N GLY A 81 -42.98 -21.59 50.73
CA GLY A 81 -44.11 -22.37 51.26
C GLY A 81 -44.37 -23.63 50.44
N ASN A 82 -45.56 -23.70 49.82
CA ASN A 82 -45.97 -24.80 48.93
C ASN A 82 -45.70 -24.51 47.44
N ASP A 83 -45.19 -23.31 47.11
CA ASP A 83 -44.92 -22.91 45.74
C ASP A 83 -43.48 -23.22 45.36
N LEU A 84 -43.30 -23.96 44.28
CA LEU A 84 -42.01 -24.29 43.69
C LEU A 84 -41.82 -23.46 42.43
N THR A 85 -40.95 -22.46 42.51
CA THR A 85 -40.51 -21.70 41.34
C THR A 85 -39.39 -22.48 40.65
N ILE A 86 -39.69 -23.03 39.49
CA ILE A 86 -38.80 -23.88 38.70
C ILE A 86 -38.29 -23.05 37.52
N THR A 87 -36.98 -22.78 37.52
CA THR A 87 -36.31 -21.97 36.52
C THR A 87 -35.43 -22.84 35.64
N ALA A 88 -35.58 -22.72 34.33
CA ALA A 88 -34.70 -23.32 33.34
C ALA A 88 -33.80 -22.25 32.72
N ALA A 89 -32.50 -22.51 32.68
CA ALA A 89 -31.53 -21.76 31.88
C ALA A 89 -31.71 -22.05 30.38
N SER A 90 -31.03 -21.29 29.51
CA SER A 90 -31.00 -21.58 28.07
C SER A 90 -30.44 -22.97 27.81
N ASN A 91 -31.09 -23.75 26.94
CA ASN A 91 -30.64 -25.08 26.56
C ASN A 91 -29.31 -24.96 25.79
N PRO A 92 -28.18 -25.44 26.33
CA PRO A 92 -26.89 -25.33 25.66
C PRO A 92 -26.73 -26.38 24.54
N THR A 93 -27.63 -27.36 24.46
CA THR A 93 -27.55 -28.46 23.50
C THR A 93 -28.53 -28.26 22.34
N PRO A 94 -28.20 -28.72 21.12
CA PRO A 94 -29.11 -28.63 19.99
C PRO A 94 -30.21 -29.70 20.01
N TYR A 95 -30.41 -30.39 21.13
CA TYR A 95 -31.43 -31.43 21.28
C TYR A 95 -32.53 -30.98 22.22
N GLU A 96 -33.76 -31.30 21.85
CA GLU A 96 -34.86 -31.31 22.79
C GLU A 96 -34.61 -32.43 23.80
N TRP A 97 -34.80 -32.13 25.09
CA TRP A 97 -34.66 -33.11 26.15
C TRP A 97 -35.89 -33.12 27.05
N GLU A 98 -36.15 -34.28 27.63
CA GLU A 98 -37.21 -34.51 28.59
C GLU A 98 -36.64 -35.35 29.74
N LYS A 99 -36.83 -34.90 30.98
CA LYS A 99 -36.43 -35.62 32.19
C LYS A 99 -37.51 -35.54 33.25
N GLU A 100 -37.71 -36.64 33.93
CA GLU A 100 -38.58 -36.72 35.09
C GLU A 100 -37.78 -36.42 36.35
N ILE A 101 -38.28 -35.49 37.16
CA ILE A 101 -37.83 -35.28 38.54
C ILE A 101 -38.96 -35.67 39.48
N PHE A 102 -38.64 -35.99 40.71
CA PHE A 102 -39.62 -36.35 41.72
C PHE A 102 -39.69 -35.29 42.79
N ILE A 103 -40.89 -34.74 43.05
CA ILE A 103 -41.14 -33.88 44.21
C ILE A 103 -41.62 -34.78 45.35
N ILE A 104 -41.00 -34.64 46.52
CA ILE A 104 -41.15 -35.57 47.65
C ILE A 104 -41.63 -34.81 48.88
N ARG A 105 -42.66 -35.33 49.56
CA ARG A 105 -43.15 -34.83 50.85
C ARG A 105 -43.86 -35.94 51.62
N GLY A 106 -43.52 -36.16 52.89
CA GLY A 106 -44.23 -37.12 53.75
C GLY A 106 -44.17 -38.56 53.24
N GLY A 107 -43.04 -38.94 52.62
CA GLY A 107 -42.87 -40.25 51.96
C GLY A 107 -43.61 -40.44 50.64
N ILE A 108 -44.41 -39.47 50.18
CA ILE A 108 -45.06 -39.49 48.86
C ILE A 108 -44.14 -38.83 47.84
N SER A 109 -43.99 -39.47 46.68
CA SER A 109 -43.18 -39.01 45.56
C SER A 109 -44.07 -38.80 44.33
N VAL A 110 -44.10 -37.58 43.80
CA VAL A 110 -44.89 -37.23 42.61
C VAL A 110 -43.95 -36.85 41.47
N PRO A 111 -44.04 -37.51 40.30
CA PRO A 111 -43.22 -37.17 39.14
C PRO A 111 -43.65 -35.82 38.54
N LEU A 112 -42.65 -35.04 38.17
CA LEU A 112 -42.76 -33.81 37.40
C LEU A 112 -41.87 -33.92 36.16
N LEU A 113 -42.51 -33.96 35.01
CA LEU A 113 -41.85 -34.11 33.72
C LEU A 113 -41.40 -32.75 33.20
N ILE A 114 -40.10 -32.51 33.11
CA ILE A 114 -39.54 -31.28 32.57
C ILE A 114 -39.07 -31.54 31.14
N LYS A 115 -39.61 -30.76 30.20
CA LYS A 115 -39.25 -30.77 28.78
C LYS A 115 -38.71 -29.41 28.37
N GLN A 116 -37.62 -29.38 27.61
CA GLN A 116 -37.09 -28.14 27.05
C GLN A 116 -36.76 -28.29 25.57
N LYS A 117 -37.22 -27.33 24.75
CA LYS A 117 -36.94 -27.29 23.31
C LYS A 117 -35.44 -27.23 23.03
N ALA A 118 -35.03 -27.76 21.86
CA ALA A 118 -33.66 -27.70 21.37
C ALA A 118 -33.09 -26.28 21.38
N GLY A 119 -31.85 -26.15 21.87
CA GLY A 119 -31.04 -24.95 21.70
C GLY A 119 -30.60 -24.74 20.26
N ASP A 120 -29.95 -23.62 19.98
CA ASP A 120 -29.37 -23.36 18.68
C ASP A 120 -28.09 -24.19 18.47
N VAL A 121 -27.96 -24.81 17.29
CA VAL A 121 -26.67 -25.36 16.85
C VAL A 121 -25.69 -24.21 16.69
N HIS A 122 -24.55 -24.35 17.35
CA HIS A 122 -23.44 -23.42 17.30
C HIS A 122 -22.24 -24.14 16.70
N ILE A 123 -21.68 -23.54 15.64
CA ILE A 123 -20.41 -23.92 15.05
C ILE A 123 -19.61 -22.63 14.99
N ASP A 124 -18.45 -22.63 15.62
CA ASP A 124 -17.57 -21.47 15.62
C ASP A 124 -16.12 -21.89 15.43
N THR A 125 -15.37 -20.99 14.82
CA THR A 125 -13.95 -21.16 14.59
C THR A 125 -13.29 -19.80 14.56
N ASP A 126 -12.02 -19.79 14.95
CA ASP A 126 -11.21 -18.58 14.98
C ASP A 126 -10.83 -18.13 13.54
N GLU A 127 -11.02 -19.00 12.52
CA GLU A 127 -10.72 -18.72 11.09
C GLU A 127 -11.91 -19.02 10.16
N LYS A 128 -12.68 -17.99 9.79
CA LYS A 128 -13.81 -18.08 8.83
C LYS A 128 -13.39 -17.84 7.38
N GLU A 129 -12.24 -17.20 7.20
CA GLU A 129 -11.60 -16.94 5.92
C GLU A 129 -10.17 -17.45 6.01
N LEU A 130 -9.82 -18.38 5.13
CA LEU A 130 -8.50 -19.00 5.10
C LEU A 130 -7.81 -18.72 3.76
N GLU A 131 -6.65 -18.08 3.84
CA GLU A 131 -5.78 -17.86 2.69
C GLU A 131 -4.69 -18.94 2.62
N LEU A 132 -4.69 -19.69 1.52
CA LEU A 132 -3.75 -20.77 1.24
C LEU A 132 -2.63 -20.32 0.31
N SER A 133 -1.43 -20.86 0.56
CA SER A 133 -0.29 -20.70 -0.34
C SER A 133 -0.56 -21.30 -1.73
N ASN A 134 0.15 -20.82 -2.77
CA ASN A 134 -0.02 -21.32 -4.13
C ASN A 134 0.47 -22.77 -4.34
N ARG A 135 1.33 -23.29 -3.45
CA ARG A 135 1.90 -24.66 -3.52
C ARG A 135 1.01 -25.71 -2.86
N ALA A 136 1.04 -26.92 -3.41
CA ALA A 136 0.38 -28.09 -2.89
C ALA A 136 1.02 -28.56 -1.57
N GLY A 137 0.19 -29.17 -0.72
CA GLY A 137 0.67 -29.90 0.46
C GLY A 137 0.86 -29.06 1.73
N SER A 138 0.64 -27.74 1.68
CA SER A 138 0.50 -26.93 2.89
C SER A 138 -0.69 -27.44 3.70
N LYS A 139 -0.41 -27.88 4.94
CA LYS A 139 -1.41 -28.43 5.85
C LYS A 139 -1.86 -27.35 6.82
N TYR A 140 -3.16 -27.07 6.80
CA TYR A 140 -3.81 -26.16 7.72
C TYR A 140 -4.69 -26.95 8.67
N SER A 141 -4.74 -26.51 9.93
CA SER A 141 -5.48 -27.19 10.99
C SER A 141 -6.31 -26.17 11.73
N ILE A 142 -7.63 -26.26 11.59
CA ILE A 142 -8.57 -25.30 12.17
C ILE A 142 -9.38 -26.02 13.26
N PRO A 143 -9.25 -25.62 14.54
CA PRO A 143 -10.12 -26.12 15.59
C PRO A 143 -11.56 -25.64 15.39
N ILE A 144 -12.54 -26.55 15.47
CA ILE A 144 -13.96 -26.25 15.39
C ILE A 144 -14.61 -26.43 16.76
N LYS A 145 -15.19 -25.35 17.29
CA LYS A 145 -15.97 -25.36 18.52
C LYS A 145 -17.44 -25.58 18.17
N THR A 146 -18.05 -26.63 18.72
CA THR A 146 -19.48 -26.89 18.48
C THR A 146 -20.16 -27.55 19.68
N ASN A 147 -21.46 -27.28 19.82
CA ASN A 147 -22.35 -27.98 20.77
C ASN A 147 -23.09 -29.17 20.15
N ALA A 148 -22.90 -29.44 18.85
CA ALA A 148 -23.43 -30.62 18.16
C ALA A 148 -22.71 -31.90 18.58
N LYS A 149 -23.38 -33.06 18.42
CA LYS A 149 -22.75 -34.37 18.70
C LYS A 149 -21.85 -34.79 17.55
N GLU A 150 -22.26 -34.47 16.33
CA GLU A 150 -21.55 -34.82 15.12
C GLU A 150 -21.44 -33.60 14.20
N ILE A 151 -20.29 -33.50 13.55
CA ILE A 151 -20.02 -32.51 12.51
C ILE A 151 -19.40 -33.23 11.32
N THR A 152 -19.86 -32.89 10.11
CA THR A 152 -19.41 -33.52 8.88
C THR A 152 -19.04 -32.47 7.85
N ILE A 153 -18.19 -32.84 6.89
CA ILE A 153 -17.91 -32.01 5.72
C ILE A 153 -18.99 -32.33 4.68
N LYS A 154 -19.87 -31.37 4.44
CA LYS A 154 -20.97 -31.48 3.48
C LYS A 154 -20.48 -31.26 2.06
N GLU A 155 -19.69 -30.21 1.85
CA GLU A 155 -19.16 -29.87 0.53
C GLU A 155 -17.76 -29.25 0.65
N LYS A 156 -16.96 -29.46 -0.39
CA LYS A 156 -15.64 -28.82 -0.56
C LYS A 156 -15.40 -28.51 -2.02
N VAL A 157 -14.62 -27.47 -2.29
CA VAL A 157 -14.11 -27.22 -3.64
C VAL A 157 -13.13 -28.32 -4.08
N SER A 158 -13.14 -28.62 -5.37
CA SER A 158 -12.44 -29.77 -5.96
C SER A 158 -10.92 -29.75 -5.79
N TRP A 159 -10.32 -28.56 -5.64
CA TRP A 159 -8.88 -28.37 -5.50
C TRP A 159 -8.39 -28.39 -4.05
N VAL A 160 -9.28 -28.62 -3.09
CA VAL A 160 -9.01 -28.79 -1.67
C VAL A 160 -9.36 -30.21 -1.23
N GLU A 161 -8.49 -30.82 -0.43
CA GLU A 161 -8.80 -31.99 0.37
C GLU A 161 -8.99 -31.59 1.84
N ALA A 162 -10.05 -32.12 2.46
CA ALA A 162 -10.43 -31.76 3.82
C ALA A 162 -10.89 -32.99 4.61
N SER A 163 -10.51 -33.06 5.89
CA SER A 163 -10.90 -34.13 6.80
C SER A 163 -11.08 -33.61 8.22
N LEU A 164 -12.04 -34.18 8.97
CA LEU A 164 -12.26 -33.86 10.39
C LEU A 164 -11.63 -34.92 11.28
N SER A 165 -10.93 -34.48 12.33
CA SER A 165 -10.45 -35.35 13.40
C SER A 165 -11.58 -35.68 14.39
N LYS A 166 -11.32 -36.65 15.28
CA LYS A 166 -12.23 -36.97 16.40
C LYS A 166 -12.35 -35.84 17.41
N ASP A 167 -11.38 -34.94 17.45
CA ASP A 167 -11.32 -33.79 18.35
C ASP A 167 -11.83 -32.50 17.66
N ASN A 168 -12.63 -32.64 16.60
CA ASN A 168 -13.19 -31.55 15.80
C ASN A 168 -12.12 -30.59 15.22
N ILE A 169 -10.98 -31.13 14.81
CA ILE A 169 -9.95 -30.37 14.08
C ILE A 169 -10.17 -30.61 12.58
N LEU A 170 -10.42 -29.53 11.84
CA LEU A 170 -10.51 -29.56 10.39
C LEU A 170 -9.11 -29.45 9.78
N PHE A 171 -8.65 -30.52 9.14
CA PHE A 171 -7.42 -30.53 8.36
C PHE A 171 -7.71 -30.21 6.91
N ILE A 172 -6.96 -29.27 6.35
CA ILE A 172 -7.12 -28.78 4.98
C ILE A 172 -5.78 -28.88 4.26
N THR A 173 -5.81 -29.39 3.03
CA THR A 173 -4.70 -29.35 2.08
C THR A 173 -5.20 -28.94 0.71
N SER A 174 -4.36 -28.28 -0.08
CA SER A 174 -4.70 -27.88 -1.45
C SER A 174 -3.77 -28.51 -2.48
N THR A 175 -4.24 -28.53 -3.71
CA THR A 175 -3.40 -28.73 -4.90
C THR A 175 -2.69 -27.43 -5.28
N ASP A 176 -1.71 -27.51 -6.18
CA ASP A 176 -1.05 -26.31 -6.73
C ASP A 176 -2.06 -25.42 -7.46
N ASN A 177 -1.87 -24.11 -7.36
CA ASN A 177 -2.49 -23.13 -8.26
C ASN A 177 -1.43 -22.57 -9.22
N PRO A 178 -1.28 -23.14 -10.43
CA PRO A 178 -0.29 -22.67 -11.42
C PRO A 178 -0.72 -21.36 -12.13
N SER A 179 -1.95 -20.88 -11.91
CA SER A 179 -2.45 -19.64 -12.51
C SER A 179 -1.83 -18.40 -11.88
N LYS A 180 -1.80 -17.29 -12.62
CA LYS A 180 -1.53 -15.95 -12.08
C LYS A 180 -2.69 -15.41 -11.22
N GLU A 181 -3.89 -15.93 -11.43
CA GLU A 181 -5.10 -15.51 -10.75
C GLU A 181 -5.31 -16.30 -9.45
N GLU A 182 -5.82 -15.60 -8.44
CA GLU A 182 -6.35 -16.25 -7.24
C GLU A 182 -7.57 -17.10 -7.61
N ARG A 183 -7.77 -18.17 -6.85
CA ARG A 183 -8.98 -18.97 -6.92
C ARG A 183 -9.63 -19.02 -5.56
N SER A 184 -10.95 -18.94 -5.55
CA SER A 184 -11.73 -18.91 -4.32
C SER A 184 -12.72 -20.06 -4.30
N GLY A 185 -13.10 -20.44 -3.09
CA GLY A 185 -13.93 -21.60 -2.83
C GLY A 185 -14.47 -21.58 -1.41
N LYS A 186 -15.19 -22.65 -1.08
CA LYS A 186 -15.68 -22.88 0.28
C LYS A 186 -15.57 -24.33 0.69
N ILE A 187 -15.46 -24.53 2.00
CA ILE A 187 -15.80 -25.78 2.67
C ILE A 187 -17.08 -25.50 3.46
N VAL A 188 -18.08 -26.37 3.33
CA VAL A 188 -19.28 -26.31 4.17
C VAL A 188 -19.27 -27.46 5.14
N LEU A 189 -19.25 -27.11 6.41
CA LEU A 189 -19.47 -28.02 7.50
C LEU A 189 -20.97 -28.10 7.78
N MET A 190 -21.46 -29.28 8.11
CA MET A 190 -22.84 -29.49 8.55
C MET A 190 -22.82 -30.11 9.94
N ALA A 191 -23.57 -29.50 10.86
CA ALA A 191 -23.88 -30.10 12.15
C ALA A 191 -25.37 -29.98 12.43
N GLU A 192 -26.03 -31.09 12.75
CA GLU A 192 -27.47 -31.16 13.06
C GLU A 192 -28.37 -30.39 12.05
N GLY A 193 -28.03 -30.48 10.76
CA GLY A 193 -28.78 -29.82 9.67
C GLY A 193 -28.55 -28.32 9.51
N LYS A 194 -27.67 -27.69 10.31
CA LYS A 194 -27.19 -26.32 10.06
C LYS A 194 -25.85 -26.37 9.32
N ASP A 195 -25.77 -25.53 8.28
CA ASP A 195 -24.55 -25.35 7.48
C ASP A 195 -23.70 -24.21 8.06
N PHE A 196 -22.38 -24.40 8.02
CA PHE A 196 -21.38 -23.39 8.36
C PHE A 196 -20.32 -23.36 7.27
N GLU A 197 -20.14 -22.18 6.66
CA GLU A 197 -19.22 -22.01 5.53
C GLU A 197 -17.89 -21.43 6.01
N ILE A 198 -16.80 -22.01 5.51
CA ILE A 198 -15.44 -21.46 5.61
C ILE A 198 -15.03 -21.07 4.19
N SER A 199 -14.75 -19.79 4.00
CA SER A 199 -14.26 -19.27 2.73
C SER A 199 -12.78 -19.57 2.58
N ILE A 200 -12.38 -20.10 1.43
CA ILE A 200 -10.99 -20.43 1.14
C ILE A 200 -10.57 -19.68 -0.10
N THR A 201 -9.48 -18.93 0.02
CA THR A 201 -8.77 -18.33 -1.10
C THR A 201 -7.44 -19.03 -1.26
N GLN A 202 -7.02 -19.27 -2.50
CA GLN A 202 -5.68 -19.74 -2.80
C GLN A 202 -5.03 -18.83 -3.82
N LEU A 203 -3.89 -18.29 -3.43
CA LEU A 203 -3.15 -17.33 -4.22
C LEU A 203 -2.60 -17.98 -5.50
N GLY A 204 -2.50 -17.18 -6.56
CA GLY A 204 -1.82 -17.59 -7.79
C GLY A 204 -0.30 -17.63 -7.63
N VAL A 205 0.37 -18.13 -8.67
CA VAL A 205 1.83 -18.03 -8.82
C VAL A 205 2.23 -16.56 -8.83
N PRO A 206 3.25 -16.16 -8.04
CA PRO A 206 3.73 -14.80 -8.05
C PRO A 206 4.23 -14.42 -9.44
N TYR A 207 3.81 -13.25 -9.93
CA TYR A 207 4.32 -12.70 -11.19
C TYR A 207 4.53 -11.20 -11.10
N ILE A 208 5.46 -10.73 -11.92
CA ILE A 208 5.56 -9.33 -12.34
C ILE A 208 5.51 -9.29 -13.86
N GLU A 209 4.76 -8.34 -14.39
CA GLU A 209 4.69 -8.10 -15.82
C GLU A 209 4.89 -6.62 -16.09
N LEU A 210 6.05 -6.28 -16.66
CA LEU A 210 6.31 -4.94 -17.15
C LEU A 210 5.44 -4.65 -18.38
N SER A 211 4.87 -3.45 -18.44
CA SER A 211 4.18 -2.95 -19.65
C SER A 211 5.08 -2.89 -20.88
N VAL A 212 6.41 -2.79 -20.67
CA VAL A 212 7.45 -2.84 -21.69
C VAL A 212 8.70 -3.52 -21.14
N SER A 213 9.36 -4.34 -21.95
CA SER A 213 10.66 -4.95 -21.62
C SER A 213 11.86 -4.16 -22.16
N GLU A 214 11.61 -3.15 -23.00
CA GLU A 214 12.63 -2.30 -23.59
C GLU A 214 12.17 -0.85 -23.65
N ILE A 215 13.05 0.08 -23.27
CA ILE A 215 12.82 1.53 -23.44
C ILE A 215 14.04 2.21 -24.05
N THR A 216 13.80 3.12 -24.99
CA THR A 216 14.85 3.92 -25.62
C THR A 216 14.73 5.37 -25.20
N PHE A 217 15.84 5.98 -24.78
CA PHE A 217 15.96 7.41 -24.54
C PHE A 217 16.64 8.10 -25.72
N PRO A 218 16.25 9.36 -26.01
CA PRO A 218 17.04 10.21 -26.88
C PRO A 218 18.37 10.56 -26.20
N MET A 219 19.31 11.12 -26.96
CA MET A 219 20.64 11.45 -26.45
C MET A 219 20.59 12.45 -25.29
N GLU A 220 19.59 13.34 -25.26
CA GLU A 220 19.36 14.30 -24.17
C GLU A 220 19.03 13.65 -22.82
N GLY A 221 18.74 12.34 -22.81
CA GLY A 221 18.26 11.62 -21.65
C GLY A 221 16.78 11.94 -21.37
N GLY A 222 16.39 11.89 -20.10
CA GLY A 222 15.06 12.25 -19.63
C GLY A 222 14.49 11.28 -18.61
N GLU A 223 13.18 11.35 -18.40
CA GLU A 223 12.43 10.46 -17.52
C GLU A 223 11.39 9.67 -18.31
N LYS A 224 11.30 8.36 -18.05
CA LYS A 224 10.21 7.50 -18.51
C LYS A 224 9.60 6.74 -17.34
N LYS A 225 8.28 6.54 -17.40
CA LYS A 225 7.53 5.78 -16.41
C LYS A 225 7.04 4.49 -17.07
N ILE A 226 7.38 3.36 -16.46
CA ILE A 226 6.97 2.03 -16.89
C ILE A 226 5.94 1.53 -15.88
N ARG A 227 4.76 1.14 -16.34
CA ARG A 227 3.80 0.44 -15.48
C ARG A 227 4.17 -1.02 -15.35
N PHE A 228 3.88 -1.61 -14.21
CA PHE A 228 3.94 -3.06 -14.01
C PHE A 228 2.66 -3.55 -13.37
N LYS A 229 2.36 -4.84 -13.57
CA LYS A 229 1.30 -5.56 -12.85
C LYS A 229 1.93 -6.65 -12.01
N MET A 230 1.38 -6.85 -10.82
CA MET A 230 1.74 -7.92 -9.90
C MET A 230 0.52 -8.34 -9.10
N ASN A 231 0.53 -9.57 -8.60
CA ASN A 231 -0.52 -10.11 -7.73
C ASN A 231 -0.08 -10.24 -6.26
N ARG A 232 1.11 -9.74 -5.88
CA ARG A 232 1.66 -9.83 -4.52
C ARG A 232 2.31 -8.50 -4.11
N SER A 233 2.31 -8.20 -2.81
CA SER A 233 3.08 -7.08 -2.24
C SER A 233 4.58 -7.40 -2.25
N MET A 234 5.43 -6.42 -2.51
CA MET A 234 6.85 -6.64 -2.83
C MET A 234 7.77 -5.63 -2.14
N GLU A 235 8.96 -6.10 -1.73
CA GLU A 235 10.12 -5.23 -1.50
C GLU A 235 10.84 -5.00 -2.83
N ALA A 236 10.72 -3.78 -3.29
CA ALA A 236 11.52 -3.26 -4.37
C ALA A 236 13.00 -3.16 -4.00
N LEU A 237 13.88 -3.69 -4.84
CA LEU A 237 15.28 -3.25 -4.81
C LEU A 237 15.36 -1.81 -5.33
N GLU A 238 15.13 -0.85 -4.43
CA GLU A 238 15.42 0.55 -4.69
C GLU A 238 16.93 0.72 -4.74
N GLY A 239 17.43 1.28 -5.82
CA GLY A 239 18.87 1.37 -6.02
C GLY A 239 19.23 2.23 -7.20
N THR A 240 20.48 2.70 -7.16
CA THR A 240 21.10 3.36 -8.29
C THR A 240 22.05 2.39 -8.95
N ILE A 241 21.71 1.92 -10.16
CA ILE A 241 22.64 1.12 -10.95
C ILE A 241 23.58 2.08 -11.67
N ARG A 242 24.89 1.87 -11.51
CA ARG A 242 25.95 2.61 -12.23
C ARG A 242 26.77 1.64 -13.05
N LYS A 243 27.13 2.00 -14.28
CA LYS A 243 28.10 1.27 -15.10
C LYS A 243 29.10 2.29 -15.66
N ASN A 244 30.38 2.14 -15.31
CA ASN A 244 31.47 3.03 -15.73
C ASN A 244 31.20 4.52 -15.45
N ASP A 245 30.68 4.84 -14.26
CA ASP A 245 30.33 6.20 -13.80
C ASP A 245 29.28 6.97 -14.63
N GLU A 246 28.67 6.34 -15.64
CA GLU A 246 27.60 6.93 -16.45
C GLU A 246 26.24 6.25 -16.25
N ILE A 247 25.32 7.11 -15.82
CA ILE A 247 23.89 6.98 -15.54
C ILE A 247 23.49 6.09 -14.37
N SER A 248 22.86 6.80 -13.43
CA SER A 248 22.03 6.38 -12.32
C SER A 248 20.61 6.06 -12.78
N VAL A 249 20.31 4.80 -13.11
CA VAL A 249 18.91 4.39 -13.19
C VAL A 249 18.38 4.33 -11.77
N HIS A 250 17.62 5.35 -11.39
CA HIS A 250 16.92 5.39 -10.12
C HIS A 250 15.56 4.73 -10.29
N VAL A 251 15.46 3.48 -9.85
CA VAL A 251 14.21 2.73 -9.82
C VAL A 251 13.55 3.00 -8.48
N SER A 252 12.53 3.85 -8.46
CA SER A 252 11.64 4.02 -7.30
C SER A 252 10.34 3.29 -7.57
N PHE A 253 9.85 2.56 -6.57
CA PHE A 253 8.58 1.86 -6.69
C PHE A 253 7.53 2.67 -5.96
N LYS A 254 6.66 3.30 -6.75
CA LYS A 254 5.48 3.98 -6.22
C LYS A 254 4.26 3.36 -6.87
N GLU A 255 3.43 2.72 -6.07
CA GLU A 255 2.26 1.99 -6.53
C GLU A 255 2.65 0.91 -7.57
N SER A 256 2.17 1.03 -8.81
CA SER A 256 2.39 0.08 -9.92
C SER A 256 3.31 0.66 -11.01
N THR A 257 4.25 1.54 -10.64
CA THR A 257 5.12 2.25 -11.60
C THR A 257 6.60 2.17 -11.23
N ILE A 258 7.43 1.91 -12.25
CA ILE A 258 8.88 2.05 -12.25
C ILE A 258 9.23 3.36 -12.96
N ILE A 259 10.01 4.22 -12.31
CA ILE A 259 10.56 5.42 -12.94
C ILE A 259 11.98 5.09 -13.42
N VAL A 260 12.32 5.45 -14.65
CA VAL A 260 13.67 5.34 -15.20
C VAL A 260 14.13 6.72 -15.63
N LYS A 261 15.32 7.11 -15.18
CA LYS A 261 15.95 8.39 -15.53
C LYS A 261 17.28 8.12 -16.20
N THR A 262 17.55 8.85 -17.28
CA THR A 262 18.85 8.88 -17.96
C THR A 262 19.35 10.31 -18.05
N ALA A 263 20.65 10.51 -17.84
CA ALA A 263 21.30 11.78 -18.14
C ALA A 263 21.58 11.88 -19.64
N ARG A 264 21.97 13.07 -20.11
CA ARG A 264 22.46 13.23 -21.48
C ARG A 264 23.75 12.41 -21.67
N THR A 265 23.90 11.75 -22.82
CA THR A 265 25.14 11.04 -23.17
C THR A 265 25.69 11.54 -24.49
N PHE A 266 26.99 11.82 -24.55
CA PHE A 266 27.69 12.30 -25.75
C PHE A 266 28.58 11.22 -26.34
N ARG A 267 28.00 10.06 -26.64
CA ARG A 267 28.76 8.89 -27.13
C ARG A 267 28.39 8.55 -28.56
N LYS A 268 29.41 8.16 -29.33
CA LYS A 268 29.30 7.71 -30.73
C LYS A 268 28.59 6.36 -30.91
N LYS A 269 28.31 5.65 -29.81
CA LYS A 269 27.71 4.31 -29.83
C LYS A 269 26.46 4.29 -28.97
N GLU A 270 25.45 3.55 -29.43
CA GLU A 270 24.26 3.25 -28.65
C GLU A 270 24.66 2.57 -27.34
N MET A 271 24.09 3.05 -26.24
CA MET A 271 24.28 2.45 -24.93
C MET A 271 23.14 1.50 -24.63
N ILE A 272 23.46 0.32 -24.10
CA ILE A 272 22.47 -0.71 -23.72
C ILE A 272 22.77 -1.17 -22.29
N TRP A 273 21.76 -1.11 -21.43
CA TRP A 273 21.79 -1.64 -20.07
C TRP A 273 20.67 -2.66 -19.89
N ASP A 274 21.03 -3.86 -19.43
CA ASP A 274 20.09 -4.89 -19.03
C ASP A 274 19.96 -4.84 -17.50
N ILE A 275 18.84 -4.29 -17.03
CA ILE A 275 18.60 -4.00 -15.62
C ILE A 275 17.75 -5.12 -15.03
N PRO A 276 18.29 -5.92 -14.09
CA PRO A 276 17.48 -6.90 -13.39
C PRO A 276 16.54 -6.18 -12.42
N ILE A 277 15.24 -6.31 -12.66
CA ILE A 277 14.18 -5.94 -11.74
C ILE A 277 13.84 -7.19 -10.94
N GLY A 278 14.43 -7.30 -9.75
CA GLY A 278 14.30 -8.44 -8.87
C GLY A 278 13.13 -8.32 -7.90
N PHE A 279 12.53 -9.46 -7.57
CA PHE A 279 11.50 -9.59 -6.56
C PHE A 279 11.71 -10.84 -5.72
N VAL A 280 11.50 -10.73 -4.42
CA VAL A 280 11.55 -11.85 -3.48
C VAL A 280 10.12 -12.35 -3.28
N ASP A 281 9.88 -13.62 -3.54
CA ASP A 281 8.58 -14.23 -3.24
C ASP A 281 8.43 -14.58 -1.74
N GLU A 282 7.25 -15.06 -1.35
CA GLU A 282 6.94 -15.47 0.03
C GLU A 282 7.83 -16.58 0.59
N TYR A 283 8.63 -17.22 -0.28
CA TYR A 283 9.56 -18.28 0.07
C TYR A 283 11.01 -17.79 0.11
N GLY A 284 11.26 -16.51 -0.14
CA GLY A 284 12.60 -15.95 -0.21
C GLY A 284 13.30 -16.16 -1.56
N GLU A 285 12.64 -16.73 -2.57
CA GLU A 285 13.23 -16.89 -3.89
C GLU A 285 13.20 -15.56 -4.65
N THR A 286 14.37 -15.14 -5.16
CA THR A 286 14.45 -13.98 -6.05
C THR A 286 14.12 -14.39 -7.48
N LYS A 287 13.10 -13.78 -8.06
CA LYS A 287 12.80 -13.84 -9.49
C LYS A 287 13.16 -12.49 -10.13
N ASN A 288 13.75 -12.51 -11.31
CA ASN A 288 14.20 -11.29 -11.99
C ASN A 288 13.51 -11.15 -13.35
N GLN A 289 13.01 -9.96 -13.66
CA GLN A 289 12.66 -9.56 -15.02
C GLN A 289 13.68 -8.53 -15.52
N ILE A 290 14.20 -8.72 -16.74
CA ILE A 290 15.19 -7.79 -17.31
C ILE A 290 14.47 -6.65 -18.03
N LEU A 291 14.74 -5.42 -17.60
CA LEU A 291 14.40 -4.22 -18.36
C LEU A 291 15.61 -3.77 -19.17
N ARG A 292 15.47 -3.77 -20.50
CA ARG A 292 16.49 -3.25 -21.40
C ARG A 292 16.32 -1.73 -21.58
N VAL A 293 17.33 -0.96 -21.20
CA VAL A 293 17.37 0.49 -21.42
C VAL A 293 18.37 0.76 -22.53
N LYS A 294 17.92 1.48 -23.57
CA LYS A 294 18.75 1.94 -24.68
C LYS A 294 18.85 3.47 -24.66
N GLN A 295 19.99 3.99 -25.11
CA GLN A 295 20.13 5.42 -25.37
C GLN A 295 20.83 5.65 -26.69
N ALA A 296 20.21 6.49 -27.52
CA ALA A 296 20.69 6.80 -28.86
C ALA A 296 22.08 7.48 -28.83
N PRO A 297 22.97 7.20 -29.79
CA PRO A 297 24.25 7.87 -29.92
C PRO A 297 24.08 9.35 -30.29
N ASP A 298 25.06 10.19 -29.93
CA ASP A 298 25.11 11.57 -30.42
C ASP A 298 25.66 11.63 -31.85
N THR A 299 24.80 11.95 -32.81
CA THR A 299 25.17 12.10 -34.23
C THR A 299 25.57 13.53 -34.59
N ARG A 300 25.48 14.50 -33.66
CA ARG A 300 25.76 15.93 -33.87
C ARG A 300 27.24 16.28 -33.65
N GLU A 301 28.03 15.39 -33.06
CA GLU A 301 29.47 15.60 -32.86
C GLU A 301 30.19 15.81 -34.20
N GLU A 302 29.78 15.11 -35.25
CA GLU A 302 30.38 15.23 -36.60
C GLU A 302 30.04 16.59 -37.24
N ASP A 303 28.80 17.06 -37.12
CA ASP A 303 28.39 18.39 -37.59
C ASP A 303 29.10 19.50 -36.81
N LEU A 304 29.21 19.34 -35.49
CA LEU A 304 29.92 20.26 -34.60
C LEU A 304 31.41 20.32 -34.94
N LYS A 305 32.03 19.16 -35.13
CA LYS A 305 33.44 19.06 -35.51
C LYS A 305 33.68 19.77 -36.84
N LYS A 306 32.79 19.58 -37.82
CA LYS A 306 32.87 20.29 -39.11
C LYS A 306 32.79 21.81 -38.97
N ILE A 307 31.90 22.33 -38.11
CA ILE A 307 31.80 23.77 -37.82
C ILE A 307 33.13 24.29 -37.23
N LEU A 308 33.70 23.56 -36.28
CA LEU A 308 34.95 23.96 -35.64
C LEU A 308 36.16 23.82 -36.59
N GLU A 309 36.19 22.81 -37.46
CA GLU A 309 37.21 22.66 -38.50
C GLU A 309 37.15 23.82 -39.50
N GLU A 310 35.95 24.22 -39.94
CA GLU A 310 35.78 25.40 -40.77
C GLU A 310 36.26 26.67 -40.07
N PHE A 311 35.92 26.84 -38.78
CA PHE A 311 36.43 27.94 -37.96
C PHE A 311 37.97 27.92 -37.87
N TYR A 312 38.57 26.75 -37.66
CA TYR A 312 40.02 26.59 -37.63
C TYR A 312 40.67 27.07 -38.94
N TYR A 313 40.17 26.63 -40.09
CA TYR A 313 40.71 27.04 -41.38
C TYR A 313 40.48 28.53 -41.67
N ALA A 314 39.26 29.04 -41.41
CA ALA A 314 38.89 30.42 -41.68
C ALA A 314 39.67 31.45 -40.84
N MET A 315 40.15 31.03 -39.66
CA MET A 315 40.83 31.89 -38.69
C MET A 315 42.35 31.64 -38.63
N ASP A 316 42.93 31.02 -39.65
CA ASP A 316 44.36 30.73 -39.79
C ASP A 316 44.93 29.84 -38.66
N GLY A 317 44.18 28.79 -38.33
CA GLY A 317 44.42 27.84 -37.24
C GLY A 317 45.83 27.23 -37.18
N LYS A 318 46.47 27.10 -38.34
CA LYS A 318 47.83 26.56 -38.45
C LYS A 318 48.87 27.44 -37.75
N HIS A 319 48.63 28.76 -37.68
CA HIS A 319 49.56 29.74 -37.11
C HIS A 319 49.14 30.26 -35.73
N TRP A 320 48.13 29.65 -35.11
CA TRP A 320 47.76 29.99 -33.75
C TRP A 320 48.91 29.68 -32.78
N LYS A 321 49.01 30.46 -31.69
CA LYS A 321 50.02 30.22 -30.65
C LYS A 321 49.82 28.86 -29.98
N ASN A 322 48.57 28.46 -29.81
CA ASN A 322 48.18 27.14 -29.31
C ASN A 322 46.97 26.62 -30.10
N ASN A 323 47.17 25.53 -30.82
CA ASN A 323 46.13 24.78 -31.52
C ASN A 323 46.11 23.31 -31.09
N THR A 324 46.51 23.02 -29.86
CA THR A 324 46.58 21.65 -29.34
C THR A 324 45.26 20.91 -29.58
N ASN A 325 45.36 19.71 -30.14
CA ASN A 325 44.27 18.80 -30.51
C ASN A 325 43.30 19.27 -31.61
N TRP A 326 43.39 20.51 -32.10
CA TRP A 326 42.58 20.93 -33.25
C TRP A 326 42.90 20.08 -34.48
N LEU A 327 41.88 19.70 -35.24
CA LEU A 327 41.95 18.76 -36.38
C LEU A 327 42.42 17.33 -36.03
N SER A 328 42.57 17.00 -34.74
CA SER A 328 42.94 15.64 -34.33
C SER A 328 41.73 14.69 -34.34
N ASN A 329 41.98 13.42 -34.04
CA ASN A 329 40.92 12.43 -33.82
C ASN A 329 40.29 12.51 -32.42
N LYS A 330 40.78 13.39 -31.54
CA LYS A 330 40.18 13.61 -30.21
C LYS A 330 38.85 14.34 -30.31
N SER A 331 38.03 14.15 -29.29
CA SER A 331 36.74 14.82 -29.15
C SER A 331 36.94 16.34 -28.96
N PRO A 332 36.04 17.21 -29.47
CA PRO A 332 36.20 18.66 -29.41
C PRO A 332 36.37 19.25 -28.00
N ASP A 333 35.91 18.59 -26.94
CA ASP A 333 36.13 18.99 -25.54
C ASP A 333 37.60 18.89 -25.10
N GLU A 334 38.41 18.08 -25.81
CA GLU A 334 39.86 18.03 -25.61
C GLU A 334 40.60 19.09 -26.43
N TRP A 335 39.92 19.87 -27.29
CA TRP A 335 40.56 20.86 -28.14
C TRP A 335 40.86 22.14 -27.36
N TYR A 336 42.06 22.69 -27.57
CA TYR A 336 42.48 23.87 -26.83
C TYR A 336 41.46 25.02 -26.97
N GLY A 337 41.07 25.59 -25.84
CA GLY A 337 40.13 26.72 -25.80
C GLY A 337 38.66 26.34 -25.89
N ILE A 338 38.31 25.07 -26.11
CA ILE A 338 36.94 24.60 -26.01
C ILE A 338 36.63 24.22 -24.57
N ILE A 339 35.51 24.72 -24.04
CA ILE A 339 34.98 24.36 -22.73
C ILE A 339 33.62 23.70 -22.91
N TYR A 340 33.53 22.51 -22.35
CA TYR A 340 32.40 21.62 -22.45
C TYR A 340 31.58 21.62 -21.15
N ASP A 341 30.28 21.41 -21.28
CA ASP A 341 29.35 21.15 -20.18
C ASP A 341 28.61 19.85 -20.46
N ASP A 342 28.61 18.95 -19.46
CA ASP A 342 28.04 17.60 -19.54
C ASP A 342 26.52 17.57 -19.87
N TRP A 343 25.85 18.72 -19.83
CA TRP A 343 24.42 18.84 -20.12
C TRP A 343 24.14 19.64 -21.39
N ASN A 344 25.00 20.59 -21.75
CA ASN A 344 24.72 21.57 -22.80
C ASN A 344 25.65 21.47 -24.02
N GLY A 345 26.70 20.63 -23.96
CA GLY A 345 27.69 20.50 -25.03
C GLY A 345 28.77 21.58 -24.93
N ILE A 346 29.25 22.11 -26.06
CA ILE A 346 30.18 23.25 -26.04
C ILE A 346 29.44 24.50 -25.58
N VAL A 347 29.80 24.97 -24.39
CA VAL A 347 29.21 26.16 -23.78
C VAL A 347 30.12 27.37 -23.88
N SER A 348 31.41 27.18 -24.16
CA SER A 348 32.36 28.28 -24.20
C SER A 348 33.55 28.03 -25.11
N ILE A 349 33.96 29.07 -25.84
CA ILE A 349 35.17 29.10 -26.65
C ILE A 349 36.05 30.26 -26.15
N ASN A 350 37.26 29.94 -25.70
CA ASN A 350 38.26 30.88 -25.22
C ASN A 350 39.56 30.70 -26.00
N LEU A 351 39.78 31.56 -26.98
CA LEU A 351 40.98 31.62 -27.82
C LEU A 351 41.58 33.03 -27.76
N GLN A 352 41.52 33.65 -26.58
CA GLN A 352 42.12 34.95 -26.33
C GLN A 352 43.63 34.90 -26.60
N ASP A 353 44.16 35.97 -27.22
CA ASP A 353 45.60 36.15 -27.44
C ASP A 353 46.28 34.96 -28.13
N ASN A 354 45.56 34.33 -29.08
CA ASN A 354 45.98 33.11 -29.74
C ASN A 354 46.43 33.32 -31.19
N GLY A 355 46.44 34.56 -31.68
CA GLY A 355 46.91 34.92 -33.02
C GLY A 355 45.90 34.65 -34.14
N LEU A 356 44.60 34.57 -33.83
CA LEU A 356 43.55 34.34 -34.83
C LEU A 356 43.53 35.45 -35.88
N LYS A 357 43.48 35.08 -37.17
CA LYS A 357 43.46 36.00 -38.31
C LYS A 357 42.45 35.53 -39.34
N GLY A 358 41.60 36.43 -39.84
CA GLY A 358 40.60 36.11 -40.85
C GLY A 358 39.21 36.59 -40.48
N THR A 359 38.19 35.88 -40.97
CA THR A 359 36.77 36.19 -40.79
C THR A 359 36.05 34.99 -40.17
N ILE A 360 35.23 35.23 -39.14
CA ILE A 360 34.46 34.18 -38.48
C ILE A 360 33.44 33.60 -39.49
N PRO A 361 33.47 32.29 -39.78
CA PRO A 361 32.60 31.69 -40.78
C PRO A 361 31.13 31.66 -40.34
N ALA A 362 30.20 31.62 -41.31
CA ALA A 362 28.76 31.67 -41.03
C ALA A 362 28.27 30.49 -40.18
N SER A 363 28.88 29.32 -40.36
CA SER A 363 28.56 28.10 -39.61
C SER A 363 28.83 28.23 -38.10
N PHE A 364 29.76 29.09 -37.70
CA PHE A 364 30.05 29.36 -36.29
C PHE A 364 28.83 29.90 -35.52
N TYR A 365 27.93 30.61 -36.19
CA TYR A 365 26.71 31.16 -35.59
C TYR A 365 25.59 30.11 -35.38
N GLU A 366 25.82 28.86 -35.79
CA GLU A 366 24.91 27.74 -35.55
C GLU A 366 25.16 27.02 -34.22
N LEU A 367 26.19 27.42 -33.47
CA LEU A 367 26.53 26.87 -32.16
C LEU A 367 25.58 27.40 -31.05
N LYS A 368 24.31 27.00 -31.09
CA LYS A 368 23.23 27.56 -30.24
C LYS A 368 23.42 27.38 -28.73
N SER A 369 24.21 26.40 -28.30
CA SER A 369 24.54 26.17 -26.89
C SER A 369 25.63 27.10 -26.34
N ILE A 370 26.35 27.85 -27.20
CA ILE A 370 27.44 28.69 -26.74
C ILE A 370 26.90 29.84 -25.89
N SER A 371 27.46 29.93 -24.68
CA SER A 371 27.18 30.96 -23.69
C SER A 371 28.31 31.98 -23.55
N ARG A 372 29.57 31.59 -23.80
CA ARG A 372 30.72 32.49 -23.65
C ARG A 372 31.65 32.39 -24.85
N ILE A 373 32.01 33.53 -25.42
CA ILE A 373 32.98 33.64 -26.50
C ILE A 373 34.02 34.66 -26.08
N ASN A 374 35.28 34.22 -26.02
CA ASN A 374 36.42 35.10 -25.80
C ASN A 374 37.43 34.91 -26.93
N LEU A 375 37.45 35.87 -27.85
CA LEU A 375 38.41 35.98 -28.96
C LEU A 375 39.22 37.29 -28.86
N ALA A 376 39.33 37.86 -27.66
CA ALA A 376 40.03 39.12 -27.45
C ALA A 376 41.52 39.02 -27.76
N LYS A 377 42.16 40.16 -28.07
CA LYS A 377 43.61 40.27 -28.33
C LYS A 377 44.09 39.40 -29.50
N ASN A 378 43.32 39.32 -30.57
CA ASN A 378 43.69 38.62 -31.80
C ASN A 378 43.85 39.63 -32.95
N ASP A 379 43.96 39.14 -34.19
CA ASP A 379 44.11 39.96 -35.39
C ASP A 379 42.95 39.67 -36.37
N ILE A 380 41.73 39.61 -35.83
CA ILE A 380 40.49 39.43 -36.60
C ILE A 380 40.23 40.71 -37.41
N ARG A 381 40.09 40.58 -38.74
CA ARG A 381 40.00 41.68 -39.72
C ARG A 381 38.75 41.58 -40.56
N SER A 382 37.60 41.61 -39.91
CA SER A 382 36.28 41.54 -40.55
C SER A 382 35.34 42.55 -39.92
N ASP A 383 34.21 42.81 -40.59
CA ASP A 383 33.16 43.61 -39.98
C ASP A 383 32.50 42.88 -38.79
N LEU A 384 31.95 43.65 -37.85
CA LEU A 384 31.17 43.09 -36.75
C LEU A 384 29.85 42.50 -37.28
N SER A 385 29.76 41.17 -37.26
CA SER A 385 28.64 40.44 -37.84
C SER A 385 27.35 40.54 -37.00
N PRO A 386 26.18 40.81 -37.61
CA PRO A 386 24.89 40.76 -36.91
C PRO A 386 24.52 39.33 -36.45
N ASN A 387 25.15 38.30 -37.00
CA ASN A 387 24.81 36.91 -36.71
C ASN A 387 25.16 36.47 -35.28
N PHE A 388 25.93 37.24 -34.51
CA PHE A 388 26.09 36.99 -33.08
C PHE A 388 24.75 37.00 -32.33
N ALA A 389 23.74 37.72 -32.83
CA ALA A 389 22.38 37.73 -32.29
C ALA A 389 21.68 36.36 -32.37
N LYS A 390 22.12 35.47 -33.29
CA LYS A 390 21.57 34.11 -33.44
C LYS A 390 22.01 33.15 -32.34
N LEU A 391 23.02 33.52 -31.55
CA LEU A 391 23.52 32.72 -30.44
C LEU A 391 22.65 33.01 -29.20
N THR A 392 21.50 32.34 -29.14
CA THR A 392 20.44 32.66 -28.16
C THR A 392 20.83 32.44 -26.71
N SER A 393 21.82 31.59 -26.44
CA SER A 393 22.34 31.24 -25.12
C SER A 393 23.50 32.12 -24.66
N LEU A 394 23.94 33.07 -25.49
CA LEU A 394 25.10 33.91 -25.23
C LEU A 394 24.88 34.78 -23.99
N THR A 395 25.88 34.83 -23.12
CA THR A 395 25.94 35.65 -21.90
C THR A 395 27.21 36.50 -21.86
N SER A 396 28.26 36.13 -22.61
CA SER A 396 29.47 36.95 -22.77
C SER A 396 30.05 36.84 -24.18
N LEU A 397 30.34 38.00 -24.77
CA LEU A 397 31.03 38.14 -26.06
C LEU A 397 32.18 39.14 -25.92
N GLN A 398 33.41 38.64 -25.95
CA GLN A 398 34.63 39.44 -25.85
C GLN A 398 35.40 39.38 -27.16
N LEU A 399 35.42 40.50 -27.87
CA LEU A 399 36.12 40.68 -29.14
C LEU A 399 37.10 41.87 -29.07
N ASN A 400 37.40 42.38 -27.88
CA ASN A 400 38.25 43.55 -27.70
C ASN A 400 39.69 43.34 -28.21
N ASP A 401 40.35 44.43 -28.53
CA ASP A 401 41.75 44.47 -28.98
C ASP A 401 41.96 43.58 -30.23
N ASN A 402 41.12 43.79 -31.25
CA ASN A 402 41.20 43.16 -32.57
C ASN A 402 41.22 44.24 -33.66
N ASN A 403 41.10 43.86 -34.94
CA ASN A 403 41.01 44.78 -36.08
C ASN A 403 39.61 44.76 -36.72
N ILE A 404 38.56 44.55 -35.92
CA ILE A 404 37.18 44.48 -36.41
C ILE A 404 36.70 45.86 -36.85
N THR A 405 36.11 45.94 -38.03
CA THR A 405 35.66 47.20 -38.67
C THR A 405 34.14 47.32 -38.72
N GLY A 406 33.66 48.45 -39.25
CA GLY A 406 32.24 48.69 -39.49
C GLY A 406 31.50 49.29 -38.31
N VAL A 407 30.16 49.25 -38.39
CA VAL A 407 29.25 49.77 -37.35
C VAL A 407 28.80 48.65 -36.41
N ILE A 408 28.26 49.00 -35.24
CA ILE A 408 27.57 48.01 -34.39
C ILE A 408 26.17 47.75 -35.00
N PRO A 409 25.86 46.53 -35.46
CA PRO A 409 24.56 46.23 -36.05
C PRO A 409 23.43 46.32 -35.02
N LYS A 410 22.26 46.83 -35.43
CA LYS A 410 21.06 46.89 -34.58
C LYS A 410 20.59 45.50 -34.11
N GLU A 411 20.93 44.46 -34.86
CA GLU A 411 20.61 43.08 -34.52
C GLU A 411 21.25 42.64 -33.20
N LEU A 412 22.27 43.34 -32.70
CA LEU A 412 22.89 43.06 -31.40
C LEU A 412 22.16 43.71 -30.21
N GLU A 413 21.18 44.60 -30.45
CA GLU A 413 20.38 45.24 -29.38
C GLU A 413 19.73 44.21 -28.42
N PRO A 414 19.11 43.11 -28.89
CA PRO A 414 18.50 42.12 -28.00
C PRO A 414 19.51 41.41 -27.10
N LEU A 415 20.78 41.31 -27.49
CA LEU A 415 21.83 40.73 -26.62
C LEU A 415 22.11 41.68 -25.45
N VAL A 416 22.22 42.98 -25.72
CA VAL A 416 22.43 43.99 -24.69
C VAL A 416 21.23 44.08 -23.75
N ASP A 417 20.00 43.95 -24.27
CA ASP A 417 18.78 43.92 -23.45
C ASP A 417 18.73 42.71 -22.52
N LYS A 418 19.19 41.54 -22.99
CA LYS A 418 19.36 40.33 -22.17
C LYS A 418 20.48 40.42 -21.13
N GLY A 419 21.28 41.48 -21.14
CA GLY A 419 22.41 41.66 -20.23
C GLY A 419 23.67 40.90 -20.64
N VAL A 420 23.82 40.58 -21.93
CA VAL A 420 25.05 39.97 -22.45
C VAL A 420 26.24 40.90 -22.23
N PHE A 421 27.31 40.35 -21.68
CA PHE A 421 28.55 41.06 -21.46
C PHE A 421 29.33 41.24 -22.77
N LEU A 422 29.09 42.36 -23.45
CA LEU A 422 29.62 42.70 -24.76
C LEU A 422 30.86 43.61 -24.65
N ILE A 423 32.05 43.11 -24.99
CA ILE A 423 33.31 43.87 -24.97
C ILE A 423 33.88 43.97 -26.39
N LEU A 424 33.92 45.20 -26.92
CA LEU A 424 34.30 45.53 -28.30
C LEU A 424 35.39 46.62 -28.40
N ARG A 425 35.92 47.14 -27.28
CA ARG A 425 36.96 48.18 -27.28
C ARG A 425 38.22 47.76 -28.05
N GLY A 426 39.04 48.72 -28.46
CA GLY A 426 40.33 48.44 -29.11
C GLY A 426 40.20 47.86 -30.53
N ASN A 427 39.05 48.06 -31.17
CA ASN A 427 38.78 47.68 -32.56
C ASN A 427 38.79 48.93 -33.47
N LYS A 428 38.33 48.77 -34.71
CA LYS A 428 38.16 49.84 -35.70
C LYS A 428 36.67 50.10 -35.96
N LEU A 429 35.85 50.05 -34.91
CA LEU A 429 34.41 50.27 -35.01
C LEU A 429 34.09 51.76 -35.11
N HIS A 430 33.11 52.12 -35.94
CA HIS A 430 32.72 53.50 -36.17
C HIS A 430 31.21 53.68 -36.33
N GLY A 431 30.77 54.92 -36.56
CA GLY A 431 29.36 55.26 -36.80
C GLY A 431 28.59 55.51 -35.52
N GLU A 432 27.29 55.23 -35.52
CA GLU A 432 26.42 55.47 -34.37
C GLU A 432 26.19 54.17 -33.58
N LEU A 433 26.20 54.26 -32.24
CA LEU A 433 25.64 53.21 -31.39
C LEU A 433 24.14 53.07 -31.65
N PRO A 434 23.62 51.83 -31.81
CA PRO A 434 22.19 51.58 -31.89
C PRO A 434 21.43 52.13 -30.66
N PRO A 435 20.19 52.62 -30.82
CA PRO A 435 19.44 53.29 -29.75
C PRO A 435 19.36 52.53 -28.43
N ALA A 436 19.14 51.21 -28.44
CA ALA A 436 19.03 50.44 -27.21
C ALA A 436 20.39 50.34 -26.48
N ILE A 437 21.48 50.20 -27.25
CA ILE A 437 22.84 50.15 -26.73
C ILE A 437 23.24 51.53 -26.20
N LEU A 438 22.96 52.60 -26.94
CA LEU A 438 23.21 53.98 -26.51
C LEU A 438 22.52 54.28 -25.18
N LYS A 439 21.22 53.97 -25.08
CA LYS A 439 20.44 54.17 -23.86
C LYS A 439 21.03 53.43 -22.65
N LYS A 440 21.43 52.17 -22.83
CA LYS A 440 22.08 51.37 -21.78
C LYS A 440 23.45 51.92 -21.41
N ALA A 441 24.17 52.43 -22.40
CA ALA A 441 25.49 53.01 -22.25
C ALA A 441 25.46 54.36 -21.51
N GLU A 442 24.49 55.22 -21.80
CA GLU A 442 24.26 56.48 -21.08
C GLU A 442 23.93 56.25 -19.60
N GLY A 443 23.11 55.23 -19.29
CA GLY A 443 22.76 54.87 -17.91
C GLY A 443 23.94 54.37 -17.06
N ASN A 444 25.06 53.95 -17.67
CA ASN A 444 26.27 53.50 -16.97
C ASN A 444 27.55 53.80 -17.77
N ARG A 445 27.75 55.07 -18.10
CA ARG A 445 28.79 55.54 -19.04
C ARG A 445 30.19 55.00 -18.70
N GLN A 446 30.59 55.00 -17.43
CA GLN A 446 31.92 54.55 -17.00
C GLN A 446 32.19 53.06 -17.26
N VAL A 447 31.17 52.21 -17.16
CA VAL A 447 31.31 50.77 -17.45
C VAL A 447 31.36 50.56 -18.96
N TRP A 448 30.49 51.22 -19.71
CA TRP A 448 30.44 51.08 -21.17
C TRP A 448 31.66 51.71 -21.88
N LEU A 449 32.25 52.77 -21.30
CA LEU A 449 33.54 53.29 -21.76
C LEU A 449 34.66 52.27 -21.65
N LYS A 450 34.59 51.29 -20.73
CA LYS A 450 35.59 50.20 -20.63
C LYS A 450 35.33 49.06 -21.59
N PHE A 451 34.11 48.96 -22.14
CA PHE A 451 33.68 47.84 -22.97
C PHE A 451 33.61 48.18 -24.44
N LEU A 452 33.18 49.38 -24.80
CA LEU A 452 33.06 49.82 -26.19
C LEU A 452 34.16 50.81 -26.60
N CYS A 453 34.83 51.47 -25.65
CA CYS A 453 35.84 52.48 -25.94
C CYS A 453 37.16 52.21 -25.16
N PRO A 454 38.27 52.90 -25.51
CA PRO A 454 38.47 53.60 -26.78
C PRO A 454 38.50 52.61 -27.95
N GLN A 455 38.22 53.10 -29.16
CA GLN A 455 38.54 52.40 -30.41
C GLN A 455 39.96 52.81 -30.86
N GLN A 456 40.51 52.14 -31.87
CA GLN A 456 41.79 52.50 -32.46
C GLN A 456 41.74 53.91 -33.08
N GLU A 457 42.90 54.53 -33.26
CA GLU A 457 43.04 55.89 -33.77
C GLU A 457 42.26 56.08 -35.08
N GLY A 458 41.44 57.15 -35.14
CA GLY A 458 40.56 57.46 -36.27
C GLY A 458 39.20 56.75 -36.26
N TYR A 459 38.93 55.91 -35.26
CA TYR A 459 37.67 55.19 -35.09
C TYR A 459 37.00 55.55 -33.77
N GLY A 460 35.68 55.38 -33.69
CA GLY A 460 34.87 55.79 -32.55
C GLY A 460 33.40 56.02 -32.92
N PHE A 461 32.57 56.23 -31.91
CA PHE A 461 31.13 56.37 -32.10
C PHE A 461 30.70 57.84 -32.05
N SER A 462 30.09 58.35 -33.12
CA SER A 462 29.73 59.77 -33.25
C SER A 462 28.68 60.23 -32.23
N ASN A 463 27.82 59.31 -31.78
CA ASN A 463 26.77 59.56 -30.78
C ASN A 463 27.13 59.04 -29.38
N PHE A 464 28.35 58.52 -29.18
CA PHE A 464 28.81 58.02 -27.89
C PHE A 464 30.31 58.22 -27.72
N GLY A 465 30.66 59.42 -27.25
CA GLY A 465 32.02 59.86 -26.91
C GLY A 465 32.70 60.64 -28.03
N PRO A 466 33.07 61.92 -27.76
CA PRO A 466 34.47 62.31 -27.94
C PRO A 466 35.07 63.27 -26.88
N ASP A 467 34.62 63.29 -25.60
CA ASP A 467 35.21 64.19 -24.58
C ASP A 467 35.57 63.46 -23.26
N GLU A 468 36.86 63.49 -22.90
CA GLU A 468 37.58 62.79 -21.80
C GLU A 468 38.21 61.43 -22.18
N PHE A 469 39.29 61.49 -22.97
CA PHE A 469 40.46 60.63 -22.76
C PHE A 469 41.71 61.49 -22.68
#